data_AF-A0A3A2ZAN1-F1
#
_entry.id   AF-A0A3A2ZAN1-F1
#
_cell.length_a   1.000
_cell.length_b   1.000
_cell.length_c   1.000
_cell.angle_alpha   90.00
_cell.angle_beta   90.00
_cell.angle_gamma   90.00
#
_symmetry.space_group_name_H-M   'P 1'
#
loop_
_entity.id
_entity.type
_entity.pdbx_description
1 polymer ?
#
loop_
_entity_poly.entity_id
_entity_poly.type
_entity_poly.pdbx_seq_one_letter_code
_entity_poly.pdbx_strand_id
1 'polypeptide(L)'
;MSSDIFRCWDCCVSRCTAAAAIDTGACEHCMQHFCAAHVSSPIHKCKNDPLDDDAWDAAQMEELMSLRGKVNDQELLNRASKLNGGLPCVLDASDPLDKSLMGGMHIHLRIRFSNGTTWLARTLRHNYTSFSDEISNAIINSECATLRWLEKVDVPSPRRYDYGLRNDPCNTVGVAYMLIDQLPGTPLLLKEPSSEQFRKACSQWADILYTLQMHPFEQIGTLSFQSNGEISVGPIVGDRTGTFSQMGPFCNARDYYSTFAEKYLEMICDGQLFSAYPLNAYLIFKYLKDLAKSGRWNSFEVNLDDGPFFLKHMDDKGDHILVDD
;
A
#
# COMPACT_ATOMS: atom_id res chain seq x y z
N MET A 1 14.93 18.60 -20.99
CA MET A 1 15.68 17.57 -20.25
C MET A 1 14.84 16.32 -20.33
N SER A 2 15.36 15.23 -20.92
CA SER A 2 14.66 13.94 -20.93
C SER A 2 14.51 13.52 -19.48
N SER A 3 13.31 13.60 -18.90
CA SER A 3 13.06 12.96 -17.61
C SER A 3 13.12 11.47 -17.87
N ASP A 4 14.13 10.79 -17.34
CA ASP A 4 14.20 9.34 -17.41
C ASP A 4 12.90 8.76 -16.84
N ILE A 5 12.25 7.89 -17.61
CA ILE A 5 10.99 7.25 -17.21
C ILE A 5 11.30 6.38 -15.99
N PHE A 6 10.50 6.54 -14.94
CA PHE A 6 10.65 5.75 -13.72
C PHE A 6 10.40 4.26 -14.02
N ARG A 7 11.32 3.39 -13.58
CA ARG A 7 11.24 1.93 -13.73
C ARG A 7 11.29 1.26 -12.38
N CYS A 8 10.32 0.38 -12.10
CA CYS A 8 10.36 -0.44 -10.88
C CYS A 8 11.48 -1.48 -10.93
N TRP A 9 11.66 -2.12 -12.08
CA TRP A 9 12.70 -3.12 -12.34
C TRP A 9 13.14 -3.08 -13.81
N ASP A 10 14.38 -3.48 -14.07
CA ASP A 10 14.89 -3.74 -15.41
C ASP A 10 14.81 -5.23 -15.75
N CYS A 11 14.78 -5.56 -17.05
CA CYS A 11 14.83 -6.95 -17.48
C CYS A 11 16.17 -7.60 -17.09
N CYS A 12 16.11 -8.77 -16.45
CA CYS A 12 17.30 -9.50 -15.98
C CYS A 12 18.17 -10.11 -17.11
N VAL A 13 17.69 -10.12 -18.35
CA VAL A 13 18.44 -10.68 -19.49
C VAL A 13 19.61 -9.76 -19.85
N SER A 14 20.82 -10.32 -19.87
CA SER A 14 22.05 -9.58 -20.16
C SER A 14 21.95 -8.79 -21.47
N ARG A 15 22.36 -7.51 -21.43
CA ARG A 15 22.31 -6.55 -22.55
C ARG A 15 20.91 -6.15 -23.02
N CYS A 16 19.85 -6.59 -22.35
CA CYS A 16 18.53 -6.00 -22.52
C CYS A 16 18.48 -4.65 -21.78
N THR A 17 17.98 -3.62 -22.44
CA THR A 17 17.80 -2.27 -21.84
C THR A 17 16.32 -1.93 -21.61
N ALA A 18 15.43 -2.90 -21.79
CA ALA A 18 14.00 -2.73 -21.58
C ALA A 18 13.67 -2.84 -20.09
N ALA A 19 12.64 -2.09 -19.66
CA ALA A 19 12.07 -2.28 -18.35
C ALA A 19 11.46 -3.69 -18.22
N ALA A 20 11.39 -4.19 -16.99
CA ALA A 20 10.58 -5.36 -16.72
C ALA A 20 9.09 -5.01 -16.79
N ALA A 21 8.29 -5.96 -17.26
CA ALA A 21 6.85 -5.87 -17.20
C ALA A 21 6.40 -6.13 -15.75
N ILE A 22 5.76 -5.15 -15.11
CA ILE A 22 5.29 -5.26 -13.72
C ILE A 22 4.14 -6.27 -13.62
N ASP A 23 3.27 -6.29 -14.64
CA ASP A 23 2.03 -7.08 -14.65
C ASP A 23 2.24 -8.56 -15.01
N THR A 24 3.25 -8.86 -15.81
CA THR A 24 3.43 -10.17 -16.46
C THR A 24 4.87 -10.66 -16.45
N GLY A 25 5.84 -9.81 -16.07
CA GLY A 25 7.27 -10.08 -16.21
C GLY A 25 7.93 -10.70 -14.98
N ALA A 26 7.26 -10.74 -13.84
CA ALA A 26 7.79 -11.38 -12.64
C ALA A 26 7.63 -12.91 -12.74
N CYS A 27 8.70 -13.66 -12.48
CA CYS A 27 8.64 -15.13 -12.45
C CYS A 27 8.86 -15.65 -11.03
N GLU A 28 7.87 -16.35 -10.49
CA GLU A 28 7.92 -16.95 -9.16
C GLU A 28 8.90 -18.13 -9.04
N HIS A 29 9.17 -18.86 -10.12
CA HIS A 29 10.08 -20.01 -10.11
C HIS A 29 11.55 -19.60 -9.95
N CYS A 30 11.99 -18.51 -10.61
CA CYS A 30 13.36 -18.03 -10.51
C CYS A 30 13.52 -16.71 -9.75
N MET A 31 12.40 -16.11 -9.31
CA MET A 31 12.37 -14.86 -8.58
C MET A 31 13.05 -13.69 -9.33
N GLN A 32 12.98 -13.70 -10.67
CA GLN A 32 13.55 -12.68 -11.56
C GLN A 32 12.47 -11.89 -12.30
N HIS A 33 12.86 -10.71 -12.81
CA HIS A 33 12.00 -9.82 -13.58
C HIS A 33 12.43 -9.78 -15.05
N PHE A 34 11.47 -9.92 -15.95
CA PHE A 34 11.67 -9.93 -17.39
C PHE A 34 10.83 -8.83 -18.06
N CYS A 35 11.29 -8.33 -19.21
CA CYS A 35 10.39 -7.58 -20.08
C CYS A 35 9.38 -8.53 -20.73
N ALA A 36 8.29 -7.96 -21.28
CA ALA A 36 7.21 -8.72 -21.93
C ALA A 36 7.70 -9.69 -23.02
N ALA A 37 8.76 -9.32 -23.75
CA ALA A 37 9.34 -10.17 -24.79
C ALA A 37 10.14 -11.35 -24.22
N HIS A 38 10.84 -11.14 -23.10
CA HIS A 38 11.75 -12.15 -22.54
C HIS A 38 11.06 -13.13 -21.60
N VAL A 39 9.97 -12.74 -20.93
CA VAL A 39 9.27 -13.63 -19.98
C VAL A 39 8.75 -14.90 -20.66
N SER A 40 8.30 -14.79 -21.91
CA SER A 40 7.83 -15.94 -22.71
C SER A 40 8.86 -16.45 -23.72
N SER A 41 10.10 -15.96 -23.66
CA SER A 41 11.14 -16.34 -24.61
C SER A 41 11.85 -17.64 -24.20
N PRO A 42 12.46 -18.38 -25.14
CA PRO A 42 13.28 -19.55 -24.82
C PRO A 42 14.52 -19.26 -23.94
N ILE A 43 14.87 -17.98 -23.74
CA ILE A 43 15.95 -17.57 -22.82
C ILE A 43 15.50 -17.77 -21.37
N HIS A 44 14.21 -17.57 -21.09
CA HIS A 44 13.61 -17.86 -19.80
C HIS A 44 13.33 -19.37 -19.72
N LYS A 45 14.05 -20.06 -18.83
CA LYS A 45 14.03 -21.54 -18.74
C LYS A 45 13.05 -22.11 -17.73
N CYS A 46 12.39 -21.26 -16.94
CA CYS A 46 11.38 -21.73 -16.01
C CYS A 46 10.16 -22.21 -16.78
N LYS A 47 9.33 -22.99 -16.10
CA LYS A 47 8.05 -23.37 -16.67
C LYS A 47 7.09 -22.18 -16.67
N ASN A 48 6.10 -22.23 -17.56
CA ASN A 48 5.09 -21.17 -17.72
C ASN A 48 3.84 -21.41 -16.84
N ASP A 49 3.73 -22.57 -16.21
CA ASP A 49 2.71 -22.87 -15.21
C ASP A 49 3.02 -22.16 -13.88
N PRO A 50 1.99 -21.73 -13.15
CA PRO A 50 2.15 -21.28 -11.78
C PRO A 50 2.80 -22.37 -10.90
N LEU A 51 3.35 -21.97 -9.76
CA LEU A 51 3.73 -22.90 -8.70
C LEU A 51 2.51 -23.74 -8.31
N ASP A 52 2.74 -25.03 -8.08
CA ASP A 52 1.75 -25.87 -7.41
C ASP A 52 1.59 -25.45 -5.95
N ASP A 53 0.53 -25.92 -5.30
CA ASP A 53 0.19 -25.51 -3.93
C ASP A 53 1.34 -25.77 -2.94
N ASP A 54 2.04 -26.90 -3.07
CA ASP A 54 3.16 -27.27 -2.21
C ASP A 54 4.36 -26.33 -2.40
N ALA A 55 4.72 -26.01 -3.64
CA ALA A 55 5.83 -25.11 -3.93
C ALA A 55 5.50 -23.65 -3.57
N TRP A 56 4.24 -23.24 -3.75
CA TRP A 56 3.76 -21.93 -3.33
C TRP A 56 3.82 -21.77 -1.81
N ASP A 57 3.33 -22.76 -1.06
CA ASP A 57 3.41 -22.76 0.40
C ASP A 57 4.85 -22.78 0.90
N ALA A 58 5.75 -23.53 0.24
CA ALA A 58 7.17 -23.55 0.57
C ALA A 58 7.84 -22.18 0.33
N ALA A 59 7.58 -21.54 -0.81
CA ALA A 59 8.12 -20.22 -1.11
C ALA A 59 7.61 -19.14 -0.12
N GLN A 60 6.32 -19.20 0.23
CA GLN A 60 5.75 -18.32 1.23
C GLN A 60 6.36 -18.57 2.62
N MET A 61 6.57 -19.82 3.00
CA MET A 61 7.23 -20.19 4.26
C MET A 61 8.65 -19.62 4.32
N GLU A 62 9.42 -19.73 3.23
CA GLU A 62 10.77 -19.17 3.13
C GLU A 62 10.77 -17.64 3.24
N GLU A 63 9.82 -16.96 2.57
CA GLU A 63 9.61 -15.51 2.71
C GLU A 63 9.39 -15.12 4.17
N LEU A 64 8.45 -15.80 4.85
CA LEU A 64 8.10 -15.51 6.24
C LEU A 64 9.27 -15.77 7.19
N MET A 65 9.98 -16.89 7.03
CA MET A 65 11.16 -17.21 7.84
C MET A 65 12.28 -16.19 7.64
N SER A 66 12.54 -15.78 6.40
CA SER A 66 13.54 -14.77 6.06
C SER A 66 13.21 -13.42 6.67
N LEU A 67 11.96 -12.96 6.52
CA LEU A 67 11.51 -11.71 7.13
C LEU A 67 11.59 -11.79 8.66
N ARG A 68 11.12 -12.89 9.25
CA ARG A 68 11.11 -13.10 10.70
C ARG A 68 12.52 -13.04 11.30
N GLY A 69 13.50 -13.62 10.62
CA GLY A 69 14.92 -13.59 11.01
C GLY A 69 15.56 -12.20 10.94
N LYS A 70 14.97 -11.23 10.23
CA LYS A 70 15.44 -9.84 10.17
C LYS A 70 14.89 -8.97 11.31
N VAL A 71 13.81 -9.40 11.98
CA VAL A 71 13.18 -8.63 13.05
C VAL A 71 13.92 -8.84 14.37
N ASN A 72 14.34 -7.76 15.00
CA ASN A 72 14.86 -7.77 16.35
C ASN A 72 13.70 -7.65 17.36
N ASP A 73 13.24 -8.81 17.85
CA ASP A 73 12.11 -8.90 18.78
C ASP A 73 12.33 -8.12 20.07
N GLN A 74 13.55 -8.18 20.59
CA GLN A 74 13.85 -7.52 21.86
C GLN A 74 13.71 -6.01 21.71
N GLU A 75 14.21 -5.45 20.62
CA GLU A 75 14.07 -4.02 20.33
C GLU A 75 12.62 -3.63 20.06
N LEU A 76 11.88 -4.45 19.32
CA LEU A 76 10.44 -4.22 19.05
C LEU A 76 9.62 -4.21 20.34
N LEU A 77 9.80 -5.21 21.20
CA LEU A 77 9.11 -5.33 22.48
C LEU A 77 9.55 -4.26 23.47
N ASN A 78 10.84 -3.89 23.51
CA ASN A 78 11.34 -2.79 24.33
C ASN A 78 10.67 -1.47 23.96
N ARG A 79 10.55 -1.18 22.66
CA ARG A 79 9.86 0.01 22.16
C ARG A 79 8.38 0.00 22.52
N ALA A 80 7.68 -1.09 22.21
CA ALA A 80 6.28 -1.26 22.53
C ALA A 80 6.00 -1.11 24.04
N SER A 81 6.80 -1.77 24.88
CA SER A 81 6.71 -1.65 26.33
C SER A 81 6.91 -0.22 26.81
N LYS A 82 7.97 0.46 26.34
CA LYS A 82 8.25 1.86 26.70
C LYS A 82 7.10 2.80 26.35
N LEU A 83 6.50 2.61 25.17
CA LEU A 83 5.35 3.42 24.70
C LEU A 83 4.07 3.13 25.48
N ASN A 84 3.92 1.93 26.02
CA ASN A 84 2.80 1.53 26.85
C ASN A 84 3.10 1.60 28.35
N GLY A 85 3.82 2.66 28.78
CA GLY A 85 4.09 2.94 30.19
C GLY A 85 5.01 1.93 30.89
N GLY A 86 5.83 1.19 30.14
CA GLY A 86 6.74 0.16 30.67
C GLY A 86 6.06 -1.18 30.96
N LEU A 87 4.84 -1.41 30.46
CA LEU A 87 4.15 -2.68 30.64
C LEU A 87 4.91 -3.83 29.96
N PRO A 88 5.10 -4.97 30.64
CA PRO A 88 5.63 -6.17 30.01
C PRO A 88 4.76 -6.59 28.82
N CYS A 89 5.39 -7.01 27.73
CA CYS A 89 4.72 -7.53 26.55
C CYS A 89 5.51 -8.66 25.90
N VAL A 90 4.80 -9.49 25.15
CA VAL A 90 5.34 -10.64 24.42
C VAL A 90 4.73 -10.71 23.04
N LEU A 91 5.46 -11.30 22.09
CA LEU A 91 4.88 -11.70 20.81
C LEU A 91 3.94 -12.90 21.01
N ASP A 92 2.88 -12.95 20.22
CA ASP A 92 1.96 -14.07 20.23
C ASP A 92 2.60 -15.33 19.63
N ALA A 93 2.79 -16.35 20.46
CA ALA A 93 3.37 -17.62 20.03
C ALA A 93 2.37 -18.56 19.33
N SER A 94 1.07 -18.22 19.25
CA SER A 94 0.07 -19.11 18.63
C SER A 94 0.26 -19.27 17.12
N ASP A 95 0.88 -18.28 16.49
CA ASP A 95 1.21 -18.27 15.06
C ASP A 95 2.62 -17.68 14.88
N PRO A 96 3.68 -18.50 15.05
CA PRO A 96 5.06 -18.00 15.12
C PRO A 96 5.57 -17.24 13.89
N LEU A 97 4.89 -17.41 12.75
CA LEU A 97 5.19 -16.74 11.49
C LEU A 97 4.10 -15.75 11.08
N ASP A 98 3.08 -15.58 11.91
CA ASP A 98 1.93 -14.70 11.70
C ASP A 98 1.25 -14.90 10.34
N LYS A 99 1.21 -16.15 9.83
CA LYS A 99 0.60 -16.51 8.53
C LYS A 99 -0.89 -16.17 8.51
N SER A 100 -1.57 -16.29 9.65
CA SER A 100 -2.99 -15.93 9.80
C SER A 100 -3.27 -14.43 9.73
N LEU A 101 -2.24 -13.58 9.92
CA LEU A 101 -2.33 -12.13 9.84
C LEU A 101 -1.50 -11.56 8.68
N MET A 102 -1.20 -12.40 7.68
CA MET A 102 -0.56 -12.02 6.45
C MET A 102 -1.59 -11.52 5.43
N GLY A 103 -1.36 -10.32 4.89
CA GLY A 103 -2.12 -9.75 3.79
C GLY A 103 -1.29 -9.68 2.51
N GLY A 104 -1.82 -8.98 1.49
CA GLY A 104 -1.14 -8.83 0.19
C GLY A 104 0.24 -8.17 0.30
N MET A 105 0.38 -7.13 1.11
CA MET A 105 1.61 -6.32 1.22
C MET A 105 2.26 -6.34 2.60
N HIS A 106 1.55 -6.81 3.63
CA HIS A 106 1.97 -6.68 5.03
C HIS A 106 1.80 -7.98 5.80
N ILE A 107 2.63 -8.17 6.83
CA ILE A 107 2.48 -9.19 7.87
C ILE A 107 2.38 -8.46 9.21
N HIS A 108 1.50 -8.92 10.09
CA HIS A 108 1.27 -8.29 11.38
C HIS A 108 1.72 -9.20 12.50
N LEU A 109 2.76 -8.80 13.23
CA LEU A 109 3.17 -9.51 14.45
C LEU A 109 2.30 -9.03 15.61
N ARG A 110 1.63 -9.95 16.30
CA ARG A 110 0.78 -9.59 17.43
C ARG A 110 1.59 -9.43 18.72
N ILE A 111 1.49 -8.27 19.37
CA ILE A 111 2.13 -7.97 20.65
C ILE A 111 1.07 -7.93 21.75
N ARG A 112 1.15 -8.85 22.71
CA ARG A 112 0.24 -8.92 23.87
C ARG A 112 0.91 -8.31 25.10
N PHE A 113 0.22 -7.37 25.73
CA PHE A 113 0.66 -6.75 26.98
C PHE A 113 0.07 -7.49 28.19
N SER A 114 0.73 -7.37 29.35
CA SER A 114 0.31 -8.03 30.59
C SER A 114 -1.07 -7.61 31.11
N ASN A 115 -1.59 -6.46 30.66
CA ASN A 115 -2.92 -5.96 30.99
C ASN A 115 -4.03 -6.48 30.04
N GLY A 116 -3.67 -7.33 29.06
CA GLY A 116 -4.59 -7.88 28.06
C GLY A 116 -4.78 -7.02 26.81
N THR A 117 -4.27 -5.78 26.76
CA THR A 117 -4.29 -4.99 25.52
C THR A 117 -3.36 -5.61 24.49
N THR A 118 -3.70 -5.44 23.21
CA THR A 118 -2.93 -6.03 22.11
C THR A 118 -2.66 -4.99 21.03
N TRP A 119 -1.41 -4.94 20.57
CA TRP A 119 -0.99 -4.13 19.43
C TRP A 119 -0.56 -5.03 18.28
N LEU A 120 -0.53 -4.45 17.08
CA LEU A 120 0.06 -5.06 15.90
C LEU A 120 1.34 -4.32 15.54
N ALA A 121 2.42 -5.06 15.30
CA ALA A 121 3.57 -4.59 14.55
C ALA A 121 3.37 -4.95 13.08
N ARG A 122 2.88 -3.99 12.30
CA ARG A 122 2.63 -4.13 10.87
C ARG A 122 3.93 -3.94 10.11
N THR A 123 4.40 -4.97 9.42
CA THR A 123 5.67 -5.00 8.69
C THR A 123 5.40 -5.25 7.20
N LEU A 124 6.21 -4.67 6.32
CA LEU A 124 6.11 -4.96 4.90
C LEU A 124 6.63 -6.37 4.61
N ARG A 125 5.88 -7.08 3.77
CA ARG A 125 6.40 -8.27 3.09
C ARG A 125 7.68 -7.94 2.33
N HIS A 126 8.55 -8.93 2.20
CA HIS A 126 9.83 -8.76 1.52
C HIS A 126 10.17 -9.99 0.70
N ASN A 127 9.91 -9.89 -0.59
CA ASN A 127 10.11 -10.93 -1.59
C ASN A 127 10.54 -10.29 -2.91
N TYR A 128 10.62 -11.08 -3.97
CA TYR A 128 11.11 -10.61 -5.27
C TYR A 128 10.22 -9.53 -5.90
N THR A 129 8.92 -9.43 -5.57
CA THR A 129 8.04 -8.36 -6.08
C THR A 129 8.04 -7.10 -5.23
N SER A 130 8.92 -7.01 -4.22
CA SER A 130 8.99 -5.85 -3.34
C SER A 130 9.60 -4.64 -4.03
N PHE A 131 8.95 -3.49 -3.87
CA PHE A 131 9.46 -2.20 -4.34
C PHE A 131 10.73 -1.77 -3.59
N SER A 132 11.41 -0.75 -4.12
CA SER A 132 12.60 -0.17 -3.50
C SER A 132 12.30 0.34 -2.09
N ASP A 133 13.34 0.47 -1.28
CA ASP A 133 13.22 0.96 0.09
C ASP A 133 12.72 2.41 0.13
N GLU A 134 13.05 3.22 -0.87
CA GLU A 134 12.57 4.61 -0.98
C GLU A 134 11.05 4.67 -1.16
N ILE A 135 10.49 3.87 -2.07
CA ILE A 135 9.05 3.81 -2.31
C ILE A 135 8.34 3.24 -1.09
N SER A 136 8.85 2.12 -0.57
CA SER A 136 8.32 1.45 0.61
C SER A 136 8.25 2.39 1.82
N ASN A 137 9.33 3.14 2.07
CA ASN A 137 9.40 4.10 3.17
C ASN A 137 8.46 5.30 2.94
N ALA A 138 8.32 5.79 1.71
CA ALA A 138 7.39 6.86 1.39
C ALA A 138 5.93 6.45 1.67
N ILE A 139 5.54 5.23 1.27
CA ILE A 139 4.21 4.67 1.54
C ILE A 139 3.97 4.54 3.05
N ILE A 140 4.90 3.93 3.80
CA ILE A 140 4.77 3.79 5.26
C ILE A 140 4.65 5.16 5.94
N ASN A 141 5.45 6.15 5.53
CA ASN A 141 5.35 7.51 6.06
C ASN A 141 3.98 8.11 5.82
N SER A 142 3.42 7.92 4.62
CA SER A 142 2.08 8.40 4.28
C SER A 142 0.99 7.72 5.10
N GLU A 143 1.07 6.40 5.29
CA GLU A 143 0.14 5.67 6.15
C GLU A 143 0.23 6.15 7.61
N CYS A 144 1.45 6.37 8.12
CA CYS A 144 1.67 6.86 9.48
C CYS A 144 1.11 8.27 9.69
N ALA A 145 1.31 9.17 8.72
CA ALA A 145 0.75 10.51 8.74
C ALA A 145 -0.78 10.47 8.68
N THR A 146 -1.34 9.57 7.87
CA THR A 146 -2.78 9.38 7.74
C THR A 146 -3.41 8.92 9.05
N LEU A 147 -2.86 7.91 9.73
CA LEU A 147 -3.37 7.48 11.04
C LEU A 147 -3.23 8.57 12.10
N ARG A 148 -2.14 9.34 12.08
CA ARG A 148 -1.96 10.47 13.02
C ARG A 148 -2.95 11.61 12.78
N TRP A 149 -3.37 11.81 11.53
CA TRP A 149 -4.44 12.75 11.20
C TRP A 149 -5.80 12.22 11.62
N LEU A 150 -6.09 10.94 11.32
CA LEU A 150 -7.33 10.28 11.72
C LEU A 150 -7.51 10.25 13.23
N GLU A 151 -6.45 10.14 14.04
CA GLU A 151 -6.55 10.24 15.50
C GLU A 151 -7.14 11.59 15.98
N LYS A 152 -7.00 12.65 15.19
CA LYS A 152 -7.54 13.99 15.50
C LYS A 152 -8.97 14.19 14.99
N VAL A 153 -9.43 13.30 14.13
CA VAL A 153 -10.74 13.33 13.51
C VAL A 153 -11.57 12.20 14.13
N ASP A 154 -12.87 12.38 14.34
CA ASP A 154 -13.69 11.39 15.07
C ASP A 154 -14.03 10.17 14.18
N VAL A 155 -13.00 9.48 13.68
CA VAL A 155 -13.09 8.29 12.82
C VAL A 155 -12.48 7.09 13.55
N PRO A 156 -13.22 5.98 13.69
CA PRO A 156 -12.74 4.78 14.38
C PRO A 156 -11.64 4.10 13.55
N SER A 157 -10.41 4.48 13.84
CA SER A 157 -9.20 4.02 13.16
C SER A 157 -8.16 3.60 14.20
N PRO A 158 -7.23 2.69 13.87
CA PRO A 158 -6.24 2.24 14.83
C PRO A 158 -5.30 3.39 15.20
N ARG A 159 -5.01 3.58 16.49
CA ARG A 159 -4.00 4.54 16.91
C ARG A 159 -2.62 4.04 16.48
N ARG A 160 -1.80 4.96 15.95
CA ARG A 160 -0.38 4.71 15.67
C ARG A 160 0.48 5.13 16.86
N TYR A 161 1.26 4.21 17.40
CA TYR A 161 2.19 4.44 18.52
C TYR A 161 3.60 4.80 18.06
N ASP A 162 4.15 4.05 17.11
CA ASP A 162 5.52 4.22 16.60
C ASP A 162 5.64 3.69 15.17
N TYR A 163 6.73 4.01 14.50
CA TYR A 163 7.10 3.39 13.24
C TYR A 163 8.62 3.46 13.04
N GLY A 164 9.14 2.58 12.20
CA GLY A 164 10.53 2.58 11.77
C GLY A 164 10.60 2.39 10.25
N LEU A 165 11.52 3.10 9.60
CA LEU A 165 11.76 3.01 8.17
C LEU A 165 12.96 2.09 7.88
N ARG A 166 13.01 1.50 6.68
CA ARG A 166 14.18 0.72 6.25
C ARG A 166 15.39 1.64 6.10
N ASN A 167 16.56 1.15 6.50
CA ASN A 167 17.85 1.86 6.45
C ASN A 167 17.90 3.16 7.28
N ASP A 168 16.91 3.43 8.12
CA ASP A 168 16.99 4.51 9.12
C ASP A 168 17.93 4.07 10.26
N PRO A 169 19.04 4.79 10.53
CA PRO A 169 19.94 4.47 11.64
C PRO A 169 19.27 4.46 13.01
N CYS A 170 18.15 5.17 13.17
CA CYS A 170 17.36 5.20 14.40
C CYS A 170 16.43 3.98 14.53
N ASN A 171 16.24 3.19 13.47
CA ASN A 171 15.43 1.99 13.49
C ASN A 171 16.26 0.75 13.86
N THR A 172 16.19 0.36 15.14
CA THR A 172 16.90 -0.80 15.69
C THR A 172 16.14 -2.13 15.53
N VAL A 173 14.91 -2.11 15.00
CA VAL A 173 14.07 -3.31 14.82
C VAL A 173 14.52 -4.13 13.60
N GLY A 174 15.26 -3.54 12.67
CA GLY A 174 15.86 -4.24 11.51
C GLY A 174 14.96 -4.36 10.27
N VAL A 175 13.66 -4.08 10.41
CA VAL A 175 12.70 -3.98 9.31
C VAL A 175 11.91 -2.68 9.41
N ALA A 176 11.29 -2.24 8.31
CA ALA A 176 10.28 -1.20 8.44
C ALA A 176 9.02 -1.77 9.10
N TYR A 177 8.48 -1.01 10.05
CA TYR A 177 7.34 -1.42 10.85
C TYR A 177 6.48 -0.22 11.23
N MET A 178 5.24 -0.51 11.62
CA MET A 178 4.32 0.43 12.26
C MET A 178 3.68 -0.26 13.46
N LEU A 179 3.75 0.35 14.64
CA LEU A 179 3.04 -0.11 15.83
C LEU A 179 1.67 0.55 15.89
N ILE A 180 0.62 -0.26 15.86
CA ILE A 180 -0.77 0.21 15.87
C ILE A 180 -1.65 -0.61 16.82
N ASP A 181 -2.81 -0.07 17.19
CA ASP A 181 -3.85 -0.86 17.87
C ASP A 181 -4.25 -2.10 17.05
N GLN A 182 -4.50 -3.21 17.73
CA GLN A 182 -5.35 -4.27 17.17
C GLN A 182 -6.81 -3.91 17.45
N LEU A 183 -7.53 -3.42 16.44
CA LEU A 183 -8.96 -3.15 16.56
C LEU A 183 -9.77 -4.45 16.73
N PRO A 184 -10.87 -4.43 17.49
CA PRO A 184 -11.80 -5.55 17.55
C PRO A 184 -12.57 -5.72 16.23
N GLY A 185 -13.31 -6.82 16.15
CA GLY A 185 -14.21 -7.10 15.02
C GLY A 185 -13.61 -8.03 13.98
N THR A 186 -14.38 -8.21 12.90
CA THR A 186 -14.04 -9.06 11.76
C THR A 186 -14.27 -8.27 10.48
N PRO A 187 -13.45 -8.44 9.43
CA PRO A 187 -13.71 -7.81 8.14
C PRO A 187 -15.14 -8.10 7.66
N LEU A 188 -15.84 -7.06 7.21
CA LEU A 188 -17.24 -7.15 6.76
C LEU A 188 -17.40 -8.20 5.64
N LEU A 189 -16.42 -8.29 4.73
CA LEU A 189 -16.43 -9.27 3.63
C LEU A 189 -16.34 -10.73 4.09
N LEU A 190 -15.87 -10.98 5.31
CA LEU A 190 -15.78 -12.32 5.89
C LEU A 190 -16.99 -12.67 6.76
N LYS A 191 -17.97 -11.76 6.85
CA LYS A 191 -19.22 -11.95 7.59
C LYS A 191 -20.37 -12.18 6.61
N GLU A 192 -21.36 -12.92 7.07
CA GLU A 192 -22.68 -13.01 6.44
C GLU A 192 -23.69 -12.24 7.31
N PRO A 193 -23.67 -10.89 7.31
CA PRO A 193 -24.55 -10.11 8.17
C PRO A 193 -26.01 -10.26 7.74
N SER A 194 -26.93 -10.22 8.70
CA SER A 194 -28.35 -10.04 8.39
C SER A 194 -28.58 -8.70 7.68
N SER A 195 -29.71 -8.54 6.98
CA SER A 195 -30.05 -7.28 6.32
C SER A 195 -30.06 -6.09 7.28
N GLU A 196 -30.41 -6.31 8.54
CA GLU A 196 -30.38 -5.27 9.58
C GLU A 196 -28.96 -4.90 9.99
N GLN A 197 -28.09 -5.89 10.20
CA GLN A 197 -26.68 -5.68 10.53
C GLN A 197 -25.95 -4.97 9.38
N PHE A 198 -26.20 -5.39 8.13
CA PHE A 198 -25.61 -4.75 6.95
C PHE A 198 -26.06 -3.29 6.82
N ARG A 199 -27.36 -3.01 7.04
CA ARG A 199 -27.87 -1.63 7.05
C ARG A 199 -27.23 -0.78 8.16
N LYS A 200 -27.01 -1.34 9.35
CA LYS A 200 -26.28 -0.67 10.45
C LYS A 200 -24.85 -0.33 10.03
N ALA A 201 -24.12 -1.30 9.48
CA ALA A 201 -22.75 -1.10 9.00
C ALA A 201 -22.67 -0.03 7.90
N CYS A 202 -23.57 -0.05 6.91
CA CYS A 202 -23.64 0.97 5.87
C CYS A 202 -23.96 2.36 6.42
N SER A 203 -24.83 2.46 7.43
CA SER A 203 -25.13 3.74 8.08
C SER A 203 -23.91 4.30 8.79
N GLN A 204 -23.20 3.48 9.57
CA GLN A 204 -21.99 3.89 10.27
C GLN A 204 -20.86 4.27 9.30
N TRP A 205 -20.74 3.54 8.19
CA TRP A 205 -19.80 3.89 7.12
C TRP A 205 -20.13 5.24 6.48
N ALA A 206 -21.41 5.52 6.24
CA ALA A 206 -21.84 6.82 5.74
C ALA A 206 -21.52 7.96 6.73
N ASP A 207 -21.68 7.72 8.04
CA ASP A 207 -21.29 8.69 9.08
C ASP A 207 -19.78 8.95 9.06
N ILE A 208 -18.94 7.92 8.86
CA ILE A 208 -17.49 8.07 8.70
C ILE A 208 -17.15 8.91 7.47
N LEU A 209 -17.75 8.61 6.32
CA LEU A 209 -17.52 9.37 5.08
C LEU A 209 -17.95 10.84 5.23
N TYR A 210 -19.06 11.08 5.93
CA TYR A 210 -19.52 12.43 6.26
C TYR A 210 -18.51 13.16 7.15
N THR A 211 -18.02 12.53 8.22
CA THR A 211 -16.97 13.11 9.07
C THR A 211 -15.72 13.45 8.27
N LEU A 212 -15.24 12.56 7.40
CA LEU A 212 -14.08 12.84 6.54
C LEU A 212 -14.31 14.03 5.60
N GLN A 213 -15.50 14.15 5.03
CA GLN A 213 -15.88 15.28 4.17
C GLN A 213 -15.88 16.62 4.93
N MET A 214 -16.18 16.62 6.23
CA MET A 214 -16.15 17.82 7.08
C MET A 214 -14.73 18.34 7.39
N HIS A 215 -13.69 17.60 7.01
CA HIS A 215 -12.29 17.98 7.18
C HIS A 215 -11.55 18.06 5.82
N PRO A 216 -11.88 19.05 4.98
CA PRO A 216 -11.34 19.12 3.64
C PRO A 216 -9.87 19.55 3.57
N PHE A 217 -9.28 19.29 2.42
CA PHE A 217 -7.96 19.74 2.00
C PHE A 217 -8.04 20.60 0.73
N GLU A 218 -7.10 21.51 0.58
CA GLU A 218 -6.98 22.38 -0.59
C GLU A 218 -6.32 21.70 -1.81
N GLN A 219 -5.67 20.56 -1.58
CA GLN A 219 -4.90 19.85 -2.61
C GLN A 219 -5.19 18.35 -2.61
N ILE A 220 -5.01 17.73 -3.78
CA ILE A 220 -5.00 16.29 -3.99
C ILE A 220 -3.56 15.80 -3.82
N GLY A 221 -3.38 14.82 -2.94
CA GLY A 221 -2.08 14.27 -2.61
C GLY A 221 -2.18 13.16 -1.57
N THR A 222 -1.07 12.83 -0.94
CA THR A 222 -1.05 11.97 0.26
C THR A 222 -0.61 12.76 1.48
N LEU A 223 -1.10 12.38 2.66
CA LEU A 223 -0.68 13.01 3.92
C LEU A 223 0.78 12.64 4.22
N SER A 224 1.55 13.60 4.70
CA SER A 224 2.97 13.39 5.02
C SER A 224 3.37 14.24 6.23
N PHE A 225 4.41 13.80 6.94
CA PHE A 225 5.00 14.59 8.02
C PHE A 225 5.94 15.65 7.46
N GLN A 226 5.77 16.89 7.91
CA GLN A 226 6.74 17.95 7.71
C GLN A 226 7.90 17.83 8.72
N SER A 227 8.97 18.59 8.50
CA SER A 227 10.15 18.59 9.37
C SER A 227 9.85 19.02 10.82
N ASN A 228 8.78 19.79 11.04
CA ASN A 228 8.28 20.19 12.35
C ASN A 228 7.31 19.18 12.98
N GLY A 229 6.99 18.06 12.30
CA GLY A 229 6.04 17.04 12.73
C GLY A 229 4.57 17.35 12.43
N GLU A 230 4.26 18.48 11.79
CA GLU A 230 2.92 18.78 11.29
C GLU A 230 2.56 17.92 10.08
N ILE A 231 1.26 17.81 9.80
CA ILE A 231 0.74 17.01 8.69
C ILE A 231 0.31 17.95 7.58
N SER A 232 0.79 17.70 6.37
CA SER A 232 0.36 18.40 5.16
C SER A 232 0.14 17.44 4.01
N VAL A 233 -0.60 17.90 3.01
CA VAL A 233 -0.74 17.21 1.73
C VAL A 233 0.58 17.35 0.96
N GLY A 234 1.20 16.22 0.65
CA GLY A 234 2.39 16.11 -0.18
C GLY A 234 2.10 15.42 -1.51
N PRO A 235 3.13 15.13 -2.31
CA PRO A 235 2.99 14.35 -3.54
C PRO A 235 2.39 12.98 -3.22
N ILE A 236 1.60 12.44 -4.14
CA ILE A 236 1.08 11.08 -4.08
C ILE A 236 2.24 10.10 -4.11
N VAL A 237 2.33 9.19 -3.15
CA VAL A 237 3.47 8.26 -2.98
C VAL A 237 3.19 6.82 -3.45
N GLY A 238 2.28 6.65 -4.40
CA GLY A 238 1.91 5.34 -4.97
C GLY A 238 0.46 5.32 -5.44
N ASP A 239 0.08 4.28 -6.15
CA ASP A 239 -1.31 3.96 -6.45
C ASP A 239 -1.75 2.68 -5.74
N ARG A 240 -2.95 2.17 -6.03
CA ARG A 240 -3.47 0.94 -5.42
C ARG A 240 -2.52 -0.25 -5.57
N THR A 241 -1.71 -0.30 -6.62
CA THR A 241 -0.75 -1.37 -6.88
C THR A 241 0.67 -1.02 -6.42
N GLY A 242 0.91 0.21 -5.95
CA GLY A 242 2.22 0.73 -5.54
C GLY A 242 3.16 1.04 -6.72
N THR A 243 2.64 1.13 -7.94
CA THR A 243 3.43 1.05 -9.18
C THR A 243 3.97 2.38 -9.71
N PHE A 244 3.50 3.52 -9.20
CA PHE A 244 3.92 4.84 -9.67
C PHE A 244 4.84 5.55 -8.70
N SER A 245 5.73 6.35 -9.28
CA SER A 245 6.55 7.33 -8.57
C SER A 245 5.73 8.54 -8.08
N GLN A 246 6.37 9.38 -7.27
CA GLN A 246 5.78 10.58 -6.71
C GLN A 246 5.18 11.53 -7.76
N MET A 247 3.97 12.03 -7.53
CA MET A 247 3.32 13.03 -8.39
C MET A 247 2.48 14.04 -7.60
N GLY A 248 2.42 15.28 -8.07
CA GLY A 248 1.71 16.35 -7.37
C GLY A 248 2.54 16.97 -6.21
N PRO A 249 1.90 17.53 -5.17
CA PRO A 249 0.44 17.62 -4.97
C PRO A 249 -0.25 18.47 -6.04
N PHE A 250 -1.56 18.32 -6.20
CA PHE A 250 -2.35 19.00 -7.24
C PHE A 250 -3.41 19.92 -6.63
N CYS A 251 -3.65 21.08 -7.23
CA CYS A 251 -4.68 22.01 -6.75
C CYS A 251 -6.08 21.73 -7.33
N ASN A 252 -6.18 20.90 -8.37
CA ASN A 252 -7.45 20.58 -9.03
C ASN A 252 -7.45 19.17 -9.62
N ALA A 253 -8.65 18.62 -9.80
CA ALA A 253 -8.91 17.30 -10.36
C ALA A 253 -8.42 17.16 -11.81
N ARG A 254 -8.55 18.21 -12.63
CA ARG A 254 -8.09 18.19 -14.03
C ARG A 254 -6.59 17.88 -14.11
N ASP A 255 -5.77 18.59 -13.35
CA ASP A 255 -4.32 18.43 -13.35
C ASP A 255 -3.93 17.08 -12.76
N TYR A 256 -4.61 16.64 -11.68
CA TYR A 256 -4.43 15.31 -11.11
C TYR A 256 -4.72 14.19 -12.10
N TYR A 257 -5.95 14.11 -12.64
CA TYR A 257 -6.35 13.01 -13.52
C TYR A 257 -5.63 13.02 -14.86
N SER A 258 -5.30 14.19 -15.40
CA SER A 258 -4.52 14.27 -16.65
C SER A 258 -3.06 13.84 -16.44
N THR A 259 -2.46 14.17 -15.28
CA THR A 259 -1.10 13.71 -14.92
C THR A 259 -1.08 12.22 -14.62
N PHE A 260 -2.07 11.72 -13.87
CA PHE A 260 -2.25 10.29 -13.61
C PHE A 260 -2.33 9.49 -14.91
N ALA A 261 -3.21 9.90 -15.83
CA ALA A 261 -3.35 9.22 -17.12
C ALA A 261 -2.07 9.31 -17.97
N GLU A 262 -1.34 10.43 -17.92
CA GLU A 262 -0.06 10.55 -18.60
C GLU A 262 0.99 9.59 -18.04
N LYS A 263 1.09 9.45 -16.72
CA LYS A 263 2.05 8.52 -16.09
C LYS A 263 1.77 7.07 -16.49
N TYR A 264 0.50 6.70 -16.57
CA TYR A 264 0.11 5.40 -17.11
C TYR A 264 0.51 5.23 -18.58
N LEU A 265 0.33 6.26 -19.42
CA LEU A 265 0.78 6.22 -20.82
C LEU A 265 2.30 6.05 -20.94
N GLU A 266 3.08 6.78 -20.14
CA GLU A 266 4.54 6.66 -20.08
C GLU A 266 4.96 5.21 -19.75
N MET A 267 4.36 4.60 -18.73
CA MET A 267 4.67 3.22 -18.33
C MET A 267 4.20 2.16 -19.34
N ILE A 268 3.06 2.37 -20.00
CA ILE A 268 2.61 1.51 -21.10
C ILE A 268 3.59 1.58 -22.27
N CYS A 269 4.03 2.78 -22.65
CA CYS A 269 4.99 2.98 -23.73
C CYS A 269 6.37 2.37 -23.41
N ASP A 270 6.81 2.42 -22.15
CA ASP A 270 8.05 1.79 -21.70
C ASP A 270 7.92 0.26 -21.52
N GLY A 271 6.70 -0.30 -21.69
CA GLY A 271 6.44 -1.74 -21.61
C GLY A 271 6.34 -2.29 -20.19
N GLN A 272 6.11 -1.43 -19.20
CA GLN A 272 6.01 -1.82 -17.79
C GLN A 272 4.60 -2.29 -17.40
N LEU A 273 3.55 -1.74 -18.04
CA LEU A 273 2.15 -2.03 -17.70
C LEU A 273 1.34 -2.42 -18.92
N PHE A 274 0.36 -3.29 -18.68
CA PHE A 274 -0.59 -3.81 -19.68
C PHE A 274 0.10 -4.46 -20.87
N SER A 275 1.20 -5.17 -20.61
CA SER A 275 2.09 -5.75 -21.61
C SER A 275 1.39 -6.77 -22.52
N ALA A 276 0.35 -7.42 -22.00
CA ALA A 276 -0.47 -8.35 -22.78
C ALA A 276 -1.44 -7.66 -23.76
N TYR A 277 -1.76 -6.38 -23.56
CA TYR A 277 -2.71 -5.61 -24.40
C TYR A 277 -2.36 -4.09 -24.45
N PRO A 278 -1.12 -3.72 -24.80
CA PRO A 278 -0.62 -2.36 -24.60
C PRO A 278 -1.35 -1.34 -25.46
N LEU A 279 -1.77 -1.71 -26.68
CA LEU A 279 -2.52 -0.82 -27.57
C LEU A 279 -3.90 -0.44 -27.00
N ASN A 280 -4.64 -1.42 -26.47
CA ASN A 280 -5.96 -1.17 -25.90
C ASN A 280 -5.85 -0.30 -24.65
N ALA A 281 -4.91 -0.62 -23.76
CA ALA A 281 -4.64 0.18 -22.57
C ALA A 281 -4.23 1.61 -22.96
N TYR A 282 -3.31 1.77 -23.91
CA TYR A 282 -2.89 3.08 -24.39
C TYR A 282 -4.07 3.92 -24.89
N LEU A 283 -4.97 3.34 -25.70
CA LEU A 283 -6.16 4.05 -26.18
C LEU A 283 -7.09 4.48 -25.04
N ILE A 284 -7.29 3.62 -24.03
CA ILE A 284 -8.11 3.95 -22.85
C ILE A 284 -7.48 5.10 -22.06
N PHE A 285 -6.19 5.01 -21.69
CA PHE A 285 -5.55 6.07 -20.90
C PHE A 285 -5.40 7.38 -21.68
N LYS A 286 -5.21 7.31 -23.00
CA LYS A 286 -5.24 8.50 -23.86
C LYS A 286 -6.62 9.15 -23.85
N TYR A 287 -7.69 8.36 -23.97
CA TYR A 287 -9.05 8.87 -23.86
C TYR A 287 -9.31 9.49 -22.47
N LEU A 288 -8.88 8.87 -21.38
CA LEU A 288 -9.02 9.41 -20.02
C LEU A 288 -8.25 10.73 -19.85
N LYS A 289 -7.03 10.82 -20.39
CA LYS A 289 -6.24 12.07 -20.39
C LYS A 289 -6.96 13.20 -21.14
N ASP A 290 -7.48 12.91 -22.32
CA ASP A 290 -8.22 13.90 -23.13
C ASP A 290 -9.53 14.31 -22.46
N LEU A 291 -10.24 13.35 -21.83
CA LEU A 291 -11.44 13.60 -21.05
C LEU A 291 -11.15 14.53 -19.86
N ALA A 292 -10.12 14.22 -19.07
CA ALA A 292 -9.70 15.05 -17.93
C ALA A 292 -9.36 16.47 -18.39
N LYS A 293 -8.54 16.63 -19.44
CA LYS A 293 -8.17 17.94 -20.00
C LYS A 293 -9.36 18.74 -20.52
N SER A 294 -10.40 18.07 -21.00
CA SER A 294 -11.62 18.74 -21.47
C SER A 294 -12.51 19.29 -20.35
N GLY A 295 -12.17 19.08 -19.08
CA GLY A 295 -12.94 19.58 -17.93
C GLY A 295 -14.27 18.86 -17.72
N ARG A 296 -14.39 17.62 -18.22
CA ARG A 296 -15.62 16.81 -18.13
C ARG A 296 -15.49 15.65 -17.14
N TRP A 297 -14.55 15.76 -16.20
CA TRP A 297 -14.29 14.66 -15.28
C TRP A 297 -15.45 14.48 -14.30
N ASN A 298 -15.83 15.53 -13.57
CA ASN A 298 -17.04 15.51 -12.77
C ASN A 298 -18.26 15.90 -13.62
N SER A 299 -18.96 14.89 -14.12
CA SER A 299 -20.12 15.08 -15.01
C SER A 299 -21.36 15.64 -14.30
N PHE A 300 -21.39 15.59 -12.96
CA PHE A 300 -22.54 16.02 -12.15
C PHE A 300 -22.28 17.35 -11.45
N GLU A 301 -21.06 17.57 -10.95
CA GLU A 301 -20.72 18.73 -10.12
C GLU A 301 -19.35 19.29 -10.49
N VAL A 302 -19.26 19.95 -11.65
CA VAL A 302 -18.02 20.54 -12.20
C VAL A 302 -17.33 21.48 -11.19
N ASN A 303 -18.09 22.13 -10.31
CA ASN A 303 -17.53 23.01 -9.27
C ASN A 303 -16.63 22.28 -8.27
N LEU A 304 -16.74 20.95 -8.14
CA LEU A 304 -15.87 20.15 -7.27
C LEU A 304 -14.52 19.82 -7.91
N ASP A 305 -14.31 20.13 -9.19
CA ASP A 305 -13.01 19.88 -9.84
C ASP A 305 -11.89 20.72 -9.20
N ASP A 306 -12.20 21.87 -8.61
CA ASP A 306 -11.25 22.74 -7.91
C ASP A 306 -11.28 22.54 -6.37
N GLY A 307 -11.95 21.50 -5.90
CA GLY A 307 -12.09 21.16 -4.49
C GLY A 307 -13.32 21.80 -3.81
N PRO A 308 -13.41 21.76 -2.47
CA PRO A 308 -12.45 21.13 -1.57
C PRO A 308 -12.32 19.61 -1.75
N PHE A 309 -11.15 19.05 -1.44
CA PHE A 309 -10.90 17.60 -1.48
C PHE A 309 -11.01 16.99 -0.09
N PHE A 310 -11.19 15.67 0.01
CA PHE A 310 -11.31 14.97 1.29
C PHE A 310 -10.48 13.68 1.27
N LEU A 311 -10.18 13.16 2.46
CA LEU A 311 -9.44 11.91 2.58
C LEU A 311 -10.29 10.74 2.06
N LYS A 312 -9.71 9.92 1.18
CA LYS A 312 -10.35 8.71 0.68
C LYS A 312 -9.36 7.55 0.73
N HIS A 313 -9.82 6.39 1.19
CA HIS A 313 -9.03 5.17 1.15
C HIS A 313 -8.80 4.74 -0.31
N MET A 314 -7.54 4.55 -0.69
CA MET A 314 -7.16 4.24 -2.07
C MET A 314 -7.56 2.83 -2.52
N ASP A 315 -7.70 1.91 -1.57
CA ASP A 315 -8.14 0.52 -1.80
C ASP A 315 -9.47 0.22 -1.12
N ASP A 316 -10.46 1.11 -1.31
CA ASP A 316 -11.79 1.00 -0.72
C ASP A 316 -12.62 -0.14 -1.36
N LYS A 317 -12.35 -1.39 -0.92
CA LYS A 317 -13.05 -2.61 -1.37
C LYS A 317 -13.92 -3.28 -0.30
N GLY A 318 -13.93 -2.74 0.92
CA GLY A 318 -14.69 -3.27 2.06
C GLY A 318 -13.95 -4.29 2.94
N ASP A 319 -12.79 -4.81 2.54
CA ASP A 319 -11.92 -5.67 3.39
C ASP A 319 -11.25 -4.91 4.55
N HIS A 320 -11.09 -3.59 4.40
CA HIS A 320 -10.58 -2.69 5.42
C HIS A 320 -11.63 -2.25 6.46
N ILE A 321 -12.91 -2.63 6.30
CA ILE A 321 -13.99 -2.31 7.24
C ILE A 321 -14.15 -3.47 8.23
N LEU A 322 -13.84 -3.22 9.51
CA LEU A 322 -14.09 -4.17 10.59
C LEU A 322 -15.47 -3.91 11.20
N VAL A 323 -16.21 -5.00 11.46
CA VAL A 323 -17.50 -4.97 12.14
C VAL A 323 -17.48 -5.85 13.38
N ASP A 324 -18.09 -5.36 14.45
CA ASP A 324 -18.38 -6.05 15.70
C ASP A 324 -19.86 -5.83 16.10
N ASP A 325 -20.28 -6.44 17.22
CA ASP A 325 -21.68 -6.49 17.66
C ASP A 325 -22.18 -5.15 18.25
#